data_AF-A0A9P6XFB3-F1
#
_entry.id   AF-A0A9P6XFB3-F1
#
_cell.length_a   1.000
_cell.length_b   1.000
_cell.length_c   1.000
_cell.angle_alpha   90.00
_cell.angle_beta   90.00
_cell.angle_gamma   90.00
#
_symmetry.space_group_name_H-M   'P 1'
#
loop_
_entity.id
_entity.type
_entity.pdbx_description
1 polymer ?
#
loop_
_entity_poly.entity_id
_entity_poly.type
_entity_poly.pdbx_seq_one_letter_code
_entity_poly.pdbx_strand_id
1 'polypeptide(L)'
;MQEKVIQNIYLYILDMHVDRPWVFSKQFIEMYSEADYQYKFWSYIFESFLGRKQDIFLRWGDTISGSYDASFVMEAPDNMGSLVMKIGKAFVTDFAKAKNNSEASFFIKFLWPIINIMFIDCAKKNAVYSVMDGHEKQEKKRPDFMLGIEDRKRELYYFYIELKRPDCDSKYQKEDDFCKLMKQMKTSVDRQIKLKMANPISFGLLCEGFNCSMYQMSLVNDGIYLPVMVKHFSLVENESNLMNIPLIVEALSIVKDELPKLEKRYKGKRKEKTKESEYVKPSYQTEFNK
;
A
#
# COMPACT_ATOMS: atom_id res chain seq x y z
N MET A 1 8.74 -21.92 23.19
CA MET A 1 8.57 -22.87 22.05
C MET A 1 9.14 -22.32 20.75
N GLN A 2 8.97 -21.03 20.44
CA GLN A 2 9.53 -20.41 19.22
C GLN A 2 11.06 -20.42 19.18
N GLU A 3 11.73 -20.19 20.31
CA GLU A 3 13.20 -20.14 20.39
C GLU A 3 13.90 -21.45 19.97
N LYS A 4 13.37 -22.61 20.39
CA LYS A 4 13.92 -23.92 20.00
C LYS A 4 13.79 -24.21 18.51
N VAL A 5 12.71 -23.71 17.87
CA VAL A 5 12.53 -23.86 16.42
C VAL A 5 13.52 -22.99 15.67
N ILE A 6 13.72 -21.76 16.13
CA ILE A 6 14.72 -20.85 15.57
C ILE A 6 16.13 -21.45 15.71
N GLN A 7 16.49 -21.98 16.88
CA GLN A 7 17.76 -22.67 17.10
C GLN A 7 17.96 -23.84 16.12
N ASN A 8 16.93 -24.66 15.90
CA ASN A 8 17.01 -25.78 14.95
C ASN A 8 17.19 -25.31 13.50
N ILE A 9 16.56 -24.20 13.10
CA ILE A 9 16.77 -23.60 11.78
C ILE A 9 18.24 -23.15 11.65
N TYR A 10 18.78 -22.44 12.65
CA TYR A 10 20.19 -22.03 12.62
C TYR A 10 21.16 -23.20 12.54
N LEU A 11 20.93 -24.26 13.33
CA LEU A 11 21.75 -25.47 13.27
C LEU A 11 21.70 -26.11 11.88
N TYR A 12 20.52 -26.21 11.26
CA TYR A 12 20.38 -26.74 9.91
C TYR A 12 21.11 -25.89 8.85
N ILE A 13 21.07 -24.56 8.99
CA ILE A 13 21.82 -23.65 8.11
C ILE A 13 23.33 -23.86 8.28
N LEU A 14 23.81 -24.01 9.52
CA LEU A 14 25.21 -24.29 9.79
C LEU A 14 25.66 -25.64 9.23
N ASP A 15 24.85 -26.69 9.37
CA ASP A 15 25.11 -27.99 8.76
C ASP A 15 25.19 -27.89 7.23
N MET A 16 24.31 -27.10 6.61
CA MET A 16 24.39 -26.83 5.16
C MET A 16 25.69 -26.11 4.76
N HIS A 17 26.22 -25.21 5.58
CA HIS A 17 27.52 -24.57 5.32
C HIS A 17 28.67 -25.59 5.33
N VAL A 18 28.59 -26.61 6.19
CA VAL A 18 29.59 -27.67 6.29
C VAL A 18 29.47 -28.66 5.14
N ASP A 19 28.24 -29.11 4.85
CA ASP A 19 27.99 -30.16 3.85
C ASP A 19 28.00 -29.64 2.41
N ARG A 20 27.62 -28.38 2.20
CA ARG A 20 27.46 -27.77 0.88
C ARG A 20 28.09 -26.37 0.83
N PRO A 21 29.41 -26.24 1.09
CA PRO A 21 30.09 -24.95 1.11
C PRO A 21 30.00 -24.19 -0.22
N TRP A 22 29.80 -24.91 -1.33
CA TRP A 22 29.63 -24.35 -2.67
C TRP A 22 28.39 -23.46 -2.81
N VAL A 23 27.29 -23.72 -2.06
CA VAL A 23 26.05 -22.91 -2.07
C VAL A 23 26.32 -21.47 -1.65
N PHE A 24 27.32 -21.28 -0.79
CA PHE A 24 27.73 -20.01 -0.21
C PHE A 24 29.03 -19.48 -0.83
N SER A 25 29.51 -20.10 -1.91
CA SER A 25 30.66 -19.58 -2.64
C SER A 25 30.28 -18.31 -3.40
N LYS A 26 31.23 -17.37 -3.51
CA LYS A 26 31.01 -16.10 -4.22
C LYS A 26 30.50 -16.29 -5.64
N GLN A 27 31.03 -17.29 -6.36
CA GLN A 27 30.60 -17.63 -7.72
C GLN A 27 29.14 -18.08 -7.79
N PHE A 28 28.66 -18.85 -6.81
CA PHE A 28 27.27 -19.29 -6.75
C PHE A 28 26.32 -18.18 -6.30
N ILE A 29 26.76 -17.33 -5.37
CA ILE A 29 26.00 -16.15 -4.92
C ILE A 29 25.72 -15.20 -6.09
N GLU A 30 26.70 -15.00 -6.97
CA GLU A 30 26.55 -14.16 -8.17
C GLU A 30 25.68 -14.82 -9.26
N MET A 31 25.49 -16.14 -9.22
CA MET A 31 24.74 -16.90 -10.23
C MET A 31 23.23 -16.94 -9.97
N TYR A 32 22.79 -16.68 -8.74
CA TYR A 32 21.39 -16.79 -8.34
C TYR A 32 20.83 -15.42 -7.94
N SER A 33 19.60 -15.14 -8.39
CA SER A 33 18.86 -13.98 -7.92
C SER A 33 18.46 -14.14 -6.45
N GLU A 34 18.08 -13.05 -5.78
CA GLU A 34 17.52 -13.12 -4.43
C GLU A 34 16.31 -14.06 -4.37
N ALA A 35 15.43 -14.00 -5.39
CA ALA A 35 14.30 -14.90 -5.51
C ALA A 35 14.73 -16.38 -5.62
N ASP A 36 15.80 -16.68 -6.36
CA ASP A 36 16.34 -18.03 -6.42
C ASP A 36 16.79 -18.53 -5.05
N TYR A 37 17.44 -17.67 -4.26
CA TYR A 37 17.79 -18.01 -2.88
C TYR A 37 16.56 -18.28 -2.02
N GLN A 38 15.56 -17.39 -2.07
CA GLN A 38 14.31 -17.54 -1.34
C GLN A 38 13.60 -18.85 -1.71
N TYR A 39 13.42 -19.14 -3.00
CA TYR A 39 12.62 -20.29 -3.45
C TYR A 39 13.37 -21.61 -3.52
N LYS A 40 14.65 -21.65 -3.89
CA LYS A 40 15.39 -22.90 -4.09
C LYS A 40 16.11 -23.39 -2.85
N PHE A 41 16.49 -22.47 -1.96
CA PHE A 41 17.34 -22.78 -0.82
C PHE A 41 16.61 -22.56 0.51
N TRP A 42 15.94 -21.43 0.67
CA TRP A 42 15.34 -21.08 1.96
C TRP A 42 13.94 -21.68 2.16
N SER A 43 13.09 -21.67 1.12
CA SER A 43 11.69 -22.12 1.20
C SER A 43 11.52 -23.46 1.89
N TYR A 44 12.26 -24.45 1.43
CA TYR A 44 12.23 -25.81 1.95
C TYR A 44 12.60 -25.90 3.42
N ILE A 45 13.59 -25.11 3.87
CA ILE A 45 14.04 -25.11 5.27
C ILE A 45 12.92 -24.59 6.14
N PHE A 46 12.40 -23.41 5.82
CA PHE A 46 11.34 -22.81 6.63
C PHE A 46 10.05 -23.63 6.57
N GLU A 47 9.67 -24.21 5.43
CA GLU A 47 8.53 -25.14 5.35
C GLU A 47 8.73 -26.41 6.19
N SER A 48 9.95 -26.96 6.21
CA SER A 48 10.26 -28.17 6.99
C SER A 48 10.13 -27.94 8.49
N PHE A 49 10.48 -26.75 8.98
CA PHE A 49 10.43 -26.41 10.41
C PHE A 49 9.13 -25.72 10.85
N LEU A 50 8.45 -25.00 9.94
CA LEU A 50 7.31 -24.14 10.26
C LEU A 50 6.02 -24.54 9.52
N GLY A 51 6.12 -25.12 8.32
CA GLY A 51 4.96 -25.41 7.46
C GLY A 51 4.00 -26.50 7.97
N ARG A 52 4.42 -27.31 8.95
CA ARG A 52 3.54 -28.31 9.59
C ARG A 52 2.64 -27.75 10.70
N LYS A 53 2.82 -26.48 11.07
CA LYS A 53 1.97 -25.83 12.08
C LYS A 53 0.88 -25.03 11.36
N GLN A 54 -0.38 -25.40 11.60
CA GLN A 54 -1.55 -24.73 11.00
C GLN A 54 -1.62 -23.24 11.34
N ASP A 55 -0.90 -22.81 12.37
CA ASP A 55 -0.95 -21.46 12.93
C ASP A 55 0.18 -20.55 12.40
N ILE A 56 1.06 -21.05 11.51
CA ILE A 56 2.21 -20.31 10.99
C ILE A 56 2.12 -20.19 9.47
N PHE A 57 1.92 -18.97 8.98
CA PHE A 57 1.94 -18.65 7.55
C PHE A 57 3.28 -18.01 7.17
N LEU A 58 4.06 -18.69 6.34
CA LEU A 58 5.33 -18.15 5.84
C LEU A 58 5.03 -17.10 4.76
N ARG A 59 5.48 -15.86 4.98
CA ARG A 59 5.49 -14.81 3.96
C ARG A 59 6.93 -14.52 3.56
N TRP A 60 7.23 -14.73 2.29
CA TRP A 60 8.47 -14.29 1.66
C TRP A 60 8.29 -12.84 1.24
N GLY A 61 9.10 -11.94 1.78
CA GLY A 61 9.07 -10.52 1.45
C GLY A 61 10.31 -9.83 1.97
N ASP A 62 10.71 -8.75 1.29
CA ASP A 62 11.88 -7.94 1.63
C ASP A 62 11.79 -7.49 3.09
N THR A 63 12.90 -7.65 3.82
CA THR A 63 13.06 -7.39 5.26
C THR A 63 12.24 -6.20 5.77
N ILE A 64 11.08 -6.48 6.39
CA ILE A 64 10.33 -5.49 7.16
C ILE A 64 11.03 -5.32 8.50
N SER A 65 11.63 -4.14 8.71
CA SER A 65 12.12 -3.73 10.03
C SER A 65 10.96 -3.74 11.03
N GLY A 66 11.17 -4.46 12.13
CA GLY A 66 10.13 -4.77 13.11
C GLY A 66 9.63 -3.56 13.87
N SER A 67 8.38 -3.20 13.64
CA SER A 67 7.54 -2.49 14.60
C SER A 67 6.06 -2.80 14.36
N TYR A 68 5.70 -4.09 14.32
CA TYR A 68 4.31 -4.50 14.43
C TYR A 68 4.02 -5.00 15.83
N ASP A 69 3.25 -4.19 16.55
CA ASP A 69 2.76 -4.44 17.90
C ASP A 69 1.74 -5.59 17.84
N ALA A 70 2.04 -6.70 18.53
CA ALA A 70 1.34 -7.98 18.43
C ALA A 70 -0.04 -8.03 19.12
N SER A 71 -0.73 -6.89 19.22
CA SER A 71 -2.04 -6.76 19.87
C SER A 71 -3.23 -6.58 18.91
N PHE A 72 -3.01 -6.66 17.59
CA PHE A 72 -4.08 -6.53 16.61
C PHE A 72 -4.81 -7.85 16.35
N VAL A 73 -5.69 -8.24 17.28
CA VAL A 73 -6.73 -9.24 17.01
C VAL A 73 -7.74 -8.59 16.05
N MET A 74 -7.65 -8.91 14.77
CA MET A 74 -8.65 -8.48 13.77
C MET A 74 -9.98 -9.16 14.08
N GLU A 75 -10.95 -8.39 14.56
CA GLU A 75 -12.35 -8.71 14.30
C GLU A 75 -12.53 -8.67 12.77
N ALA A 76 -12.80 -9.83 12.16
CA ALA A 76 -12.86 -9.97 10.71
C ALA A 76 -13.90 -9.00 10.13
N PRO A 77 -13.50 -8.01 9.30
CA PRO A 77 -14.45 -7.15 8.63
C PRO A 77 -15.22 -7.99 7.60
N ASP A 78 -16.47 -7.59 7.33
CA ASP A 78 -17.36 -8.07 6.26
C ASP A 78 -16.72 -9.10 5.32
N ASN A 79 -17.05 -10.38 5.55
CA ASN A 79 -16.50 -11.58 4.91
C ASN A 79 -15.65 -11.26 3.66
N MET A 80 -14.32 -11.18 3.82
CA MET A 80 -13.38 -10.92 2.71
C MET A 80 -13.68 -11.77 1.47
N GLY A 81 -14.12 -13.02 1.67
CA GLY A 81 -14.57 -13.89 0.58
C GLY A 81 -15.73 -13.31 -0.23
N SER A 82 -16.68 -12.64 0.42
CA SER A 82 -17.74 -11.90 -0.28
C SER A 82 -17.19 -10.73 -1.10
N LEU A 83 -16.18 -10.01 -0.62
CA LEU A 83 -15.56 -8.91 -1.38
C LEU A 83 -14.82 -9.45 -2.60
N VAL A 84 -14.02 -10.49 -2.41
CA VAL A 84 -13.31 -11.20 -3.50
C VAL A 84 -14.29 -11.68 -4.56
N MET A 85 -15.39 -12.33 -4.16
CA MET A 85 -16.40 -12.81 -5.10
C MET A 85 -17.13 -11.68 -5.83
N LYS A 86 -17.41 -10.55 -5.16
CA LYS A 86 -18.03 -9.38 -5.81
C LYS A 86 -17.11 -8.76 -6.85
N ILE A 87 -15.83 -8.57 -6.50
CA ILE A 87 -14.83 -8.00 -7.41
C ILE A 87 -14.58 -8.95 -8.59
N GLY A 88 -14.44 -10.25 -8.34
CA GLY A 88 -14.27 -11.25 -9.41
C GLY A 88 -15.44 -11.28 -10.37
N LYS A 89 -16.67 -11.25 -9.85
CA LYS A 89 -17.87 -11.12 -10.70
C LYS A 89 -17.85 -9.85 -11.53
N ALA A 90 -17.53 -8.70 -10.93
CA ALA A 90 -17.46 -7.43 -11.65
C ALA A 90 -16.48 -7.49 -12.82
N PHE A 91 -15.28 -8.05 -12.61
CA PHE A 91 -14.33 -8.24 -13.70
C PHE A 91 -14.86 -9.17 -14.79
N VAL A 92 -15.37 -10.35 -14.43
CA VAL A 92 -15.93 -11.32 -15.40
C VAL A 92 -17.08 -10.72 -16.22
N THR A 93 -17.93 -9.89 -15.62
CA THR A 93 -19.07 -9.29 -16.31
C THR A 93 -18.71 -8.04 -17.13
N ASP A 94 -17.77 -7.21 -16.65
CA ASP A 94 -17.43 -5.90 -17.24
C ASP A 94 -16.09 -5.86 -18.01
N PHE A 95 -15.38 -6.98 -18.18
CA PHE A 95 -14.17 -7.04 -19.03
C PHE A 95 -14.43 -6.51 -20.47
N ALA A 96 -15.68 -6.57 -20.90
CA ALA A 96 -16.12 -6.09 -22.19
C ALA A 96 -16.41 -4.58 -22.18
N LYS A 97 -15.51 -3.77 -22.79
CA LYS A 97 -15.82 -2.72 -23.81
C LYS A 97 -15.02 -1.42 -23.75
N ALA A 98 -14.22 -1.13 -22.72
CA ALA A 98 -13.40 0.09 -22.72
C ALA A 98 -12.09 -0.11 -23.50
N LYS A 99 -11.84 0.76 -24.50
CA LYS A 99 -10.52 0.91 -25.15
C LYS A 99 -9.58 1.60 -24.17
N ASN A 100 -8.40 1.02 -23.91
CA ASN A 100 -7.40 1.53 -22.96
C ASN A 100 -6.60 2.71 -23.55
N ASN A 101 -7.29 3.77 -23.95
CA ASN A 101 -6.67 4.87 -24.69
C ASN A 101 -6.24 6.04 -23.79
N SER A 102 -6.62 6.04 -22.51
CA SER A 102 -6.29 7.08 -21.52
C SER A 102 -6.12 6.53 -20.09
N GLU A 103 -5.43 7.28 -19.22
CA GLU A 103 -5.31 6.93 -17.79
C GLU A 103 -6.69 6.81 -17.12
N ALA A 104 -7.62 7.72 -17.44
CA ALA A 104 -9.00 7.63 -16.98
C ALA A 104 -9.69 6.33 -17.43
N SER A 105 -9.54 5.92 -18.70
CA SER A 105 -10.10 4.64 -19.18
C SER A 105 -9.47 3.44 -18.49
N PHE A 106 -8.17 3.51 -18.18
CA PHE A 106 -7.46 2.46 -17.45
C PHE A 106 -7.96 2.37 -16.00
N PHE A 107 -8.08 3.51 -15.31
CA PHE A 107 -8.64 3.60 -13.97
C PHE A 107 -10.05 3.00 -13.91
N ILE A 108 -10.94 3.44 -14.79
CA ILE A 108 -12.34 2.99 -14.85
C ILE A 108 -12.43 1.48 -15.09
N LYS A 109 -11.55 0.93 -15.93
CA LYS A 109 -11.60 -0.48 -16.31
C LYS A 109 -10.99 -1.40 -15.25
N PHE A 110 -9.83 -1.04 -14.69
CA PHE A 110 -9.03 -1.98 -13.90
C PHE A 110 -8.96 -1.67 -12.42
N LEU A 111 -9.25 -0.44 -12.00
CA LEU A 111 -9.11 -0.04 -10.60
C LEU A 111 -10.44 0.39 -9.98
N TRP A 112 -11.28 1.09 -10.73
CA TRP A 112 -12.56 1.58 -10.26
C TRP A 112 -13.50 0.48 -9.74
N PRO A 113 -13.65 -0.71 -10.36
CA PRO A 113 -14.51 -1.76 -9.81
C PRO A 113 -14.08 -2.17 -8.40
N ILE A 114 -12.76 -2.25 -8.16
CA ILE A 114 -12.19 -2.58 -6.85
C ILE A 114 -12.48 -1.46 -5.86
N ILE A 115 -12.16 -0.20 -6.22
CA ILE A 115 -12.37 0.96 -5.35
C ILE A 115 -13.85 1.14 -5.00
N ASN A 116 -14.73 1.03 -5.99
CA ASN A 116 -16.16 1.17 -5.84
C ASN A 116 -16.69 0.12 -4.85
N ILE A 117 -16.39 -1.17 -5.06
CA ILE A 117 -16.87 -2.25 -4.20
C ILE A 117 -16.30 -2.14 -2.79
N MET A 118 -15.00 -1.82 -2.64
CA MET A 118 -14.34 -1.83 -1.33
C MET A 118 -14.68 -0.62 -0.48
N PHE A 119 -14.74 0.57 -1.08
CA PHE A 119 -14.81 1.83 -0.35
C PHE A 119 -16.11 2.62 -0.58
N ILE A 120 -16.72 2.55 -1.76
CA ILE A 120 -17.85 3.42 -2.13
C ILE A 120 -19.20 2.74 -1.85
N ASP A 121 -19.42 1.53 -2.38
CA ASP A 121 -20.66 0.77 -2.17
C ASP A 121 -20.87 0.42 -0.69
N CYS A 122 -19.77 0.29 0.05
CA CYS A 122 -19.77 0.02 1.49
C CYS A 122 -19.52 1.29 2.34
N ALA A 123 -19.49 2.48 1.73
CA ALA A 123 -19.16 3.71 2.42
C ALA A 123 -20.16 4.04 3.53
N LYS A 124 -19.65 4.45 4.70
CA LYS A 124 -20.45 5.20 5.67
C LYS A 124 -20.73 6.60 5.13
N LYS A 125 -21.81 7.25 5.60
CA LYS A 125 -22.25 8.61 5.19
C LYS A 125 -21.18 9.72 5.18
N ASN A 126 -20.03 9.52 5.84
CA ASN A 126 -18.99 10.52 6.00
C ASN A 126 -17.76 10.27 5.13
N ALA A 127 -17.71 9.19 4.35
CA ALA A 127 -16.60 8.97 3.42
C ALA A 127 -16.75 9.93 2.23
N VAL A 128 -15.65 10.58 1.84
CA VAL A 128 -15.60 11.44 0.66
C VAL A 128 -14.47 11.02 -0.25
N TYR A 129 -14.69 11.16 -1.55
CA TYR A 129 -13.68 10.86 -2.54
C TYR A 129 -13.71 11.89 -3.67
N SER A 130 -12.59 12.00 -4.36
CA SER A 130 -12.45 12.81 -5.56
C SER A 130 -11.75 11.97 -6.62
N VAL A 131 -12.29 11.97 -7.83
CA VAL A 131 -11.68 11.40 -9.05
C VAL A 131 -11.43 12.58 -9.98
N MET A 132 -10.25 12.64 -10.60
CA MET A 132 -9.99 13.66 -11.62
C MET A 132 -10.34 13.14 -13.02
N ASP A 133 -11.06 13.96 -13.78
CA ASP A 133 -11.38 13.70 -15.18
C ASP A 133 -10.92 14.92 -16.00
N GLY A 134 -9.73 14.82 -16.62
CA GLY A 134 -9.26 15.69 -17.70
C GLY A 134 -9.12 17.21 -17.47
N HIS A 135 -7.90 17.74 -17.65
CA HIS A 135 -7.56 19.14 -17.96
C HIS A 135 -8.27 20.26 -17.15
N GLU A 136 -8.28 20.19 -15.82
CA GLU A 136 -8.49 21.41 -15.04
C GLU A 136 -7.30 22.37 -15.23
N LYS A 137 -7.58 23.55 -15.81
CA LYS A 137 -6.62 24.63 -16.10
C LYS A 137 -6.00 25.30 -14.85
N GLN A 138 -6.09 24.69 -13.67
CA GLN A 138 -5.51 25.22 -12.43
C GLN A 138 -4.34 24.35 -11.98
N GLU A 139 -3.19 25.00 -11.78
CA GLU A 139 -1.85 24.47 -11.48
C GLU A 139 -1.73 23.60 -10.21
N LYS A 140 -2.83 23.24 -9.55
CA LYS A 140 -2.80 22.37 -8.38
C LYS A 140 -2.75 20.91 -8.84
N LYS A 141 -1.54 20.35 -8.89
CA LYS A 141 -1.27 18.91 -9.02
C LYS A 141 -2.11 18.14 -7.99
N ARG A 142 -3.23 17.57 -8.44
CA ARG A 142 -4.07 16.66 -7.66
C ARG A 142 -3.81 15.22 -8.14
N PRO A 143 -3.95 14.22 -7.28
CA PRO A 143 -3.86 12.82 -7.68
C PRO A 143 -5.05 12.41 -8.54
N ASP A 144 -4.92 11.25 -9.19
CA ASP A 144 -6.00 10.63 -9.97
C ASP A 144 -7.19 10.25 -9.10
N PHE A 145 -6.94 9.81 -7.86
CA PHE A 145 -7.98 9.54 -6.87
C PHE A 145 -7.57 9.91 -5.45
N MET A 146 -8.55 10.37 -4.65
CA MET A 146 -8.41 10.65 -3.22
C MET A 146 -9.57 10.06 -2.45
N LEU A 147 -9.30 9.51 -1.27
CA LEU A 147 -10.32 9.06 -0.31
C LEU A 147 -10.04 9.66 1.07
N GLY A 148 -11.12 10.04 1.73
CA GLY A 148 -11.09 10.77 3.00
C GLY A 148 -12.38 10.67 3.78
N ILE A 149 -12.45 11.52 4.80
CA ILE A 149 -13.66 11.77 5.59
C ILE A 149 -14.09 13.21 5.45
N GLU A 150 -15.39 13.48 5.50
CA GLU A 150 -15.94 14.82 5.64
C GLU A 150 -16.67 14.95 6.98
N ASP A 151 -16.38 16.05 7.67
CA ASP A 151 -17.15 16.47 8.84
C ASP A 151 -17.32 17.99 8.81
N ARG A 152 -18.56 18.45 8.96
CA ARG A 152 -18.93 19.88 8.95
C ARG A 152 -18.36 20.65 7.75
N LYS A 153 -18.51 20.10 6.54
CA LYS A 153 -17.99 20.69 5.28
C LYS A 153 -16.46 20.79 5.22
N ARG A 154 -15.74 20.04 6.05
CA ARG A 154 -14.29 19.94 6.01
C ARG A 154 -13.89 18.53 5.65
N GLU A 155 -13.25 18.41 4.51
CA GLU A 155 -12.72 17.15 4.00
C GLU A 155 -11.32 16.91 4.56
N LEU A 156 -11.01 15.68 4.96
CA LEU A 156 -9.67 15.22 5.30
C LEU A 156 -9.38 13.95 4.50
N TYR A 157 -8.63 14.11 3.42
CA TYR A 157 -8.09 13.00 2.63
C TYR A 157 -6.90 12.37 3.34
N TYR A 158 -6.80 11.04 3.25
CA TYR A 158 -5.71 10.26 3.83
C TYR A 158 -5.22 9.13 2.92
N PHE A 159 -5.99 8.74 1.91
CA PHE A 159 -5.59 7.77 0.90
C PHE A 159 -5.58 8.42 -0.49
N TYR A 160 -4.50 8.17 -1.23
CA TYR A 160 -4.17 8.80 -2.50
C TYR A 160 -3.79 7.73 -3.51
N ILE A 161 -4.19 7.88 -4.77
CA ILE A 161 -3.77 6.99 -5.86
C ILE A 161 -3.21 7.83 -6.98
N GLU A 162 -1.99 7.49 -7.42
CA GLU A 162 -1.37 8.01 -8.63
C GLU A 162 -1.24 6.87 -9.63
N LEU A 163 -1.72 7.08 -10.85
CA LEU A 163 -1.89 6.06 -11.87
C LEU A 163 -1.11 6.44 -13.13
N LYS A 164 -0.42 5.45 -13.68
CA LYS A 164 0.19 5.49 -15.01
C LYS A 164 -0.28 4.30 -15.81
N ARG A 165 -0.46 4.52 -17.11
CA ARG A 165 -0.79 3.43 -18.05
C ARG A 165 0.43 2.53 -18.28
N PRO A 166 0.21 1.25 -18.67
CA PRO A 166 1.28 0.40 -19.18
C PRO A 166 2.00 1.07 -20.36
N ASP A 167 3.30 0.80 -20.48
CA ASP A 167 4.16 1.22 -21.60
C ASP A 167 4.22 2.74 -21.85
N CYS A 168 3.77 3.54 -20.88
CA CYS A 168 3.84 5.00 -20.93
C CYS A 168 4.98 5.49 -20.04
N ASP A 169 6.11 5.83 -20.65
CA ASP A 169 7.20 6.48 -19.92
C ASP A 169 6.80 7.92 -19.53
N SER A 170 7.21 8.37 -18.35
CA SER A 170 6.98 9.74 -17.85
C SER A 170 7.85 10.81 -18.54
N LYS A 171 8.22 10.61 -19.82
CA LYS A 171 9.20 11.40 -20.60
C LYS A 171 8.98 12.92 -20.59
N TYR A 172 7.78 13.40 -20.23
CA TYR A 172 7.41 14.82 -20.25
C TYR A 172 7.01 15.40 -18.88
N GLN A 173 7.15 14.63 -17.80
CA GLN A 173 6.80 15.12 -16.47
C GLN A 173 8.03 15.66 -15.76
N LYS A 174 7.92 16.89 -15.25
CA LYS A 174 9.00 17.54 -14.48
C LYS A 174 9.33 16.84 -13.17
N GLU A 175 8.41 16.02 -12.68
CA GLU A 175 8.50 15.37 -11.39
C GLU A 175 7.93 13.96 -11.50
N ASP A 176 8.67 13.01 -10.93
CA ASP A 176 8.32 11.60 -10.86
C ASP A 176 7.02 11.35 -10.07
N ASP A 177 6.22 10.37 -10.50
CA ASP A 177 4.91 10.08 -9.92
C ASP A 177 5.01 9.61 -8.48
N PHE A 178 6.06 8.85 -8.16
CA PHE A 178 6.38 8.50 -6.78
C PHE A 178 6.62 9.77 -5.94
N CYS A 179 7.41 10.73 -6.42
CA CYS A 179 7.64 11.99 -5.73
C CYS A 179 6.34 12.77 -5.49
N LYS A 180 5.44 12.81 -6.48
CA LYS A 180 4.13 13.46 -6.34
C LYS A 180 3.30 12.79 -5.25
N LEU A 181 3.21 11.45 -5.28
CA LEU A 181 2.47 10.68 -4.29
C LEU A 181 3.01 10.93 -2.87
N MET A 182 4.34 10.91 -2.69
CA MET A 182 4.97 11.19 -1.41
C MET A 182 4.63 12.60 -0.89
N LYS A 183 4.64 13.62 -1.75
CA LYS A 183 4.26 14.99 -1.37
C LYS A 183 2.80 15.11 -0.96
N GLN A 184 1.91 14.38 -1.61
CA GLN A 184 0.49 14.34 -1.25
C GLN A 184 0.28 13.64 0.10
N MET A 185 0.90 12.48 0.30
CA MET A 185 0.86 11.75 1.58
C MET A 185 1.40 12.62 2.73
N LYS A 186 2.54 13.29 2.53
CA LYS A 186 3.09 14.24 3.51
C LYS A 186 2.11 15.36 3.82
N THR A 187 1.47 15.93 2.80
CA THR A 187 0.47 16.99 2.99
C THR A 187 -0.72 16.51 3.83
N SER A 188 -1.13 15.25 3.67
CA SER A 188 -2.14 14.63 4.55
C SER A 188 -1.67 14.56 6.00
N VAL A 189 -0.45 14.05 6.23
CA VAL A 189 0.16 13.93 7.56
C VAL A 189 0.28 15.32 8.21
N ASP A 190 0.80 16.32 7.48
CA ASP A 190 0.89 17.72 7.92
C ASP A 190 -0.49 18.25 8.35
N ARG A 191 -1.53 17.95 7.57
CA ARG A 191 -2.89 18.39 7.87
C ARG A 191 -3.43 17.71 9.13
N GLN A 192 -3.16 16.43 9.32
CA GLN A 192 -3.53 15.69 10.53
C GLN A 192 -2.82 16.27 11.78
N ILE A 193 -1.54 16.62 11.66
CA ILE A 193 -0.76 17.27 12.73
C ILE A 193 -1.33 18.65 13.06
N LYS A 194 -1.62 19.49 12.05
CA LYS A 194 -2.26 20.80 12.25
C LYS A 194 -3.62 20.68 12.94
N LEU A 195 -4.31 19.56 12.72
CA LEU A 195 -5.55 19.21 13.38
C LEU A 195 -5.36 18.50 14.72
N LYS A 196 -4.12 18.35 15.21
CA LYS A 196 -3.73 17.68 16.47
C LYS A 196 -4.26 16.26 16.58
N MET A 197 -4.24 15.52 15.48
CA MET A 197 -4.57 14.10 15.50
C MET A 197 -3.37 13.33 16.06
N ALA A 198 -3.65 12.43 17.00
CA ALA A 198 -2.64 11.46 17.43
C ALA A 198 -2.28 10.53 16.26
N ASN A 199 -1.03 10.09 16.19
CA ASN A 199 -0.53 9.11 15.22
C ASN A 199 -0.95 9.43 13.76
N PRO A 200 -0.50 10.57 13.21
CA PRO A 200 -0.88 11.00 11.87
C PRO A 200 -0.33 10.01 10.83
N ILE A 201 -1.20 9.55 9.94
CA ILE A 201 -0.92 8.48 8.99
C ILE A 201 -1.61 8.73 7.65
N SER A 202 -0.94 8.47 6.55
CA SER A 202 -1.50 8.55 5.19
C SER A 202 -1.09 7.35 4.36
N PHE A 203 -1.93 6.96 3.42
CA PHE A 203 -1.67 5.88 2.47
C PHE A 203 -1.57 6.42 1.06
N GLY A 204 -0.73 5.78 0.26
CA GLY A 204 -0.58 6.07 -1.16
C GLY A 204 -0.54 4.76 -1.94
N LEU A 205 -1.20 4.72 -3.09
CA LEU A 205 -1.08 3.62 -4.04
C LEU A 205 -0.48 4.18 -5.32
N LEU A 206 0.72 3.71 -5.67
CA LEU A 206 1.33 3.98 -6.96
C LEU A 206 0.99 2.82 -7.90
N CYS A 207 0.31 3.11 -9.00
CA CYS A 207 -0.05 2.13 -10.02
C CYS A 207 0.72 2.42 -11.31
N GLU A 208 1.72 1.60 -11.61
CA GLU A 208 2.52 1.69 -12.83
C GLU A 208 2.10 0.58 -13.79
N GLY A 209 1.13 0.90 -14.66
CA GLY A 209 0.41 -0.09 -15.43
C GLY A 209 -0.38 -1.02 -14.50
N PHE A 210 -0.09 -2.31 -14.56
CA PHE A 210 -0.74 -3.31 -13.72
C PHE A 210 -0.02 -3.56 -12.40
N ASN A 211 1.18 -3.01 -12.18
CA ASN A 211 1.91 -3.18 -10.93
C ASN A 211 1.53 -2.09 -9.93
N CYS A 212 1.21 -2.49 -8.70
CA CYS A 212 0.76 -1.60 -7.66
C CYS A 212 1.65 -1.70 -6.43
N SER A 213 2.18 -0.56 -6.01
CA SER A 213 2.95 -0.39 -4.77
C SER A 213 2.16 0.45 -3.78
N MET A 214 1.78 -0.14 -2.65
CA MET A 214 1.06 0.54 -1.58
C MET A 214 2.01 0.99 -0.49
N TYR A 215 1.95 2.27 -0.16
CA TYR A 215 2.79 2.92 0.84
C TYR A 215 1.94 3.42 2.00
N GLN A 216 2.53 3.39 3.19
CA GLN A 216 2.03 4.04 4.39
C GLN A 216 3.07 5.07 4.83
N MET A 217 2.64 6.30 5.10
CA MET A 217 3.50 7.37 5.61
C MET A 217 3.04 7.80 6.99
N SER A 218 3.99 7.88 7.90
CA SER A 218 3.81 8.45 9.24
C SER A 218 4.91 9.44 9.57
N LEU A 219 4.66 10.30 10.57
CA LEU A 219 5.71 11.12 11.18
C LEU A 219 6.33 10.32 12.34
N VAL A 220 7.59 9.89 12.20
CA VAL A 220 8.28 9.08 13.23
C VAL A 220 9.05 9.96 14.23
N ASN A 221 9.47 11.14 13.79
CA ASN A 221 10.08 12.17 14.61
C ASN A 221 9.87 13.54 13.94
N ASP A 222 10.19 14.62 14.64
CA ASP A 222 9.97 15.98 14.13
C ASP A 222 10.65 16.22 12.78
N GLY A 223 9.84 16.52 11.77
CA GLY A 223 10.30 16.70 10.40
C GLY A 223 10.73 15.43 9.65
N ILE A 224 10.67 14.25 10.28
CA ILE A 224 11.05 12.96 9.68
C ILE A 224 9.79 12.19 9.29
N TYR A 225 9.43 12.27 8.01
CA TYR A 225 8.34 11.52 7.40
C TYR A 225 8.91 10.20 6.87
N LEU A 226 8.33 9.08 7.28
CA LEU A 226 8.77 7.76 6.87
C LEU A 226 7.68 7.11 6.00
N PRO A 227 7.84 7.10 4.67
CA PRO A 227 7.06 6.23 3.81
C PRO A 227 7.61 4.80 3.87
N VAL A 228 6.73 3.82 4.11
CA VAL A 228 7.05 2.39 4.11
C VAL A 228 6.15 1.71 3.08
N MET A 229 6.74 0.94 2.17
CA MET A 229 5.95 0.07 1.28
C MET A 229 5.36 -1.06 2.13
N VAL A 230 4.04 -1.11 2.22
CA VAL A 230 3.31 -2.07 3.06
C VAL A 230 2.80 -3.27 2.28
N LYS A 231 2.53 -3.10 0.98
CA LYS A 231 2.10 -4.17 0.07
C LYS A 231 2.54 -3.88 -1.36
N HIS A 232 2.74 -4.95 -2.10
CA HIS A 232 2.90 -4.94 -3.55
C HIS A 232 1.97 -6.00 -4.15
N PHE A 233 1.29 -5.67 -5.24
CA PHE A 233 0.39 -6.59 -5.94
C PHE A 233 0.21 -6.18 -7.41
N SER A 234 -0.34 -7.08 -8.22
CA SER A 234 -0.70 -6.77 -9.60
C SER A 234 -2.22 -6.73 -9.78
N LEU A 235 -2.71 -5.79 -10.59
CA LEU A 235 -4.12 -5.71 -10.99
C LEU A 235 -4.51 -6.88 -11.90
N VAL A 236 -5.81 -7.02 -12.13
CA VAL A 236 -6.37 -8.07 -13.00
C VAL A 236 -6.36 -7.58 -14.45
N GLU A 237 -5.35 -7.96 -15.22
CA GLU A 237 -5.27 -7.62 -16.65
C GLU A 237 -6.20 -8.49 -17.50
N ASN A 238 -6.29 -9.77 -17.19
CA ASN A 238 -7.12 -10.76 -17.88
C ASN A 238 -7.64 -11.84 -16.92
N GLU A 239 -8.44 -12.78 -17.42
CA GLU A 239 -9.09 -13.83 -16.60
C GLU A 239 -8.10 -14.67 -15.79
N SER A 240 -6.91 -14.95 -16.31
CA SER A 240 -5.90 -15.73 -15.58
C SER A 240 -5.38 -14.99 -14.34
N ASN A 241 -5.48 -13.66 -14.32
CA ASN A 241 -5.07 -12.82 -13.20
C ASN A 241 -6.17 -12.62 -12.15
N LEU A 242 -7.36 -13.23 -12.30
CA LEU A 242 -8.41 -13.17 -11.27
C LEU A 242 -7.93 -13.70 -9.91
N MET A 243 -6.92 -14.57 -9.92
CA MET A 243 -6.25 -15.07 -8.72
C MET A 243 -5.54 -13.98 -7.90
N ASN A 244 -5.33 -12.78 -8.46
CA ASN A 244 -4.75 -11.64 -7.74
C ASN A 244 -5.75 -10.94 -6.82
N ILE A 245 -7.06 -11.14 -7.02
CA ILE A 245 -8.12 -10.42 -6.29
C ILE A 245 -7.99 -10.58 -4.76
N PRO A 246 -7.72 -11.77 -4.20
CA PRO A 246 -7.50 -11.90 -2.76
C PRO A 246 -6.37 -11.00 -2.24
N LEU A 247 -5.26 -10.88 -2.96
CA LEU A 247 -4.13 -10.03 -2.57
C LEU A 247 -4.48 -8.54 -2.66
N ILE A 248 -5.20 -8.14 -3.70
CA ILE A 248 -5.73 -6.78 -3.88
C ILE A 248 -6.64 -6.42 -2.70
N VAL A 249 -7.59 -7.30 -2.38
CA VAL A 249 -8.54 -7.12 -1.26
C VAL A 249 -7.78 -7.05 0.06
N GLU A 250 -6.81 -7.95 0.29
CA GLU A 250 -5.98 -7.93 1.48
C GLU A 250 -5.24 -6.59 1.63
N ALA A 251 -4.61 -6.11 0.57
CA ALA A 251 -3.88 -4.85 0.58
C ALA A 251 -4.80 -3.66 0.88
N LEU A 252 -5.87 -3.50 0.11
CA LEU A 252 -6.80 -2.38 0.29
C LEU A 252 -7.62 -2.46 1.58
N SER A 253 -7.72 -3.64 2.20
CA SER A 253 -8.36 -3.79 3.52
C SER A 253 -7.59 -3.04 4.61
N ILE A 254 -6.26 -2.89 4.49
CA ILE A 254 -5.46 -2.08 5.43
C ILE A 254 -5.97 -0.63 5.46
N VAL A 255 -6.24 -0.07 4.28
CA VAL A 255 -6.81 1.29 4.14
C VAL A 255 -8.23 1.30 4.68
N LYS A 256 -9.06 0.32 4.29
CA LYS A 256 -10.47 0.22 4.71
C LYS A 256 -10.62 0.17 6.22
N ASP A 257 -9.76 -0.58 6.91
CA ASP A 257 -9.79 -0.75 8.36
C ASP A 257 -9.25 0.49 9.10
N GLU A 258 -8.45 1.32 8.44
CA GLU A 258 -7.93 2.56 9.01
C GLU A 258 -8.92 3.73 8.92
N LEU A 259 -9.84 3.73 7.95
CA LEU A 259 -10.85 4.78 7.76
C LEU A 259 -11.68 5.06 9.04
N PRO A 260 -12.24 4.06 9.75
CA PRO A 260 -12.98 4.30 10.98
C PRO A 260 -12.09 4.80 12.12
N LYS A 261 -10.83 4.37 12.16
CA LYS A 261 -9.87 4.83 13.18
C LYS A 261 -9.52 6.30 12.95
N LEU A 262 -9.30 6.70 11.69
CA LEU A 262 -9.12 8.08 11.30
C LEU A 262 -10.32 8.94 11.72
N GLU A 263 -11.55 8.48 11.46
CA GLU A 263 -12.77 9.18 11.85
C GLU A 263 -12.87 9.35 13.37
N LYS A 264 -12.57 8.29 14.14
CA LYS A 264 -12.55 8.33 15.61
C LYS A 264 -11.52 9.34 16.12
N ARG A 265 -10.30 9.32 15.57
CA ARG A 265 -9.24 10.30 15.89
C ARG A 265 -9.65 11.72 15.50
N TYR A 266 -10.35 11.88 14.38
CA TYR A 266 -10.81 13.17 13.91
C TYR A 266 -11.86 13.78 14.85
N LYS A 267 -12.83 12.97 15.31
CA LYS A 267 -13.90 13.40 16.22
C LYS A 267 -13.43 13.60 17.66
N GLY A 268 -12.44 12.82 18.11
CA GLY A 268 -11.90 12.86 19.47
C GLY A 268 -10.99 14.05 19.81
N LYS A 269 -10.85 15.04 18.93
CA LYS A 269 -9.95 16.19 19.13
C LYS A 269 -10.39 17.07 20.31
N ARG A 270 -9.47 17.38 21.22
CA ARG A 270 -9.69 18.41 22.27
C ARG A 270 -9.66 19.81 21.66
N LYS A 271 -10.67 20.64 21.97
CA LYS A 271 -10.78 22.06 21.56
C LYS A 271 -9.85 23.01 22.33
N GLU A 272 -8.61 22.62 22.59
CA GLU A 272 -7.67 23.56 23.23
C GLU A 272 -7.11 24.54 22.18
N LYS A 273 -7.24 25.85 22.47
CA LYS A 273 -6.56 26.93 21.73
C LYS A 273 -5.05 26.73 21.92
N THR A 274 -4.28 26.66 20.83
CA THR A 274 -2.81 26.50 20.97
C THR A 274 -2.06 27.10 19.80
N LYS A 275 -0.84 27.53 20.12
CA LYS A 275 0.24 28.03 19.27
C LYS A 275 0.50 27.09 18.09
N GLU A 276 0.91 27.65 16.94
CA GLU A 276 1.33 26.88 15.77
C GLU A 276 2.38 25.83 16.15
N SER A 277 2.21 24.61 15.65
CA SER A 277 3.16 23.52 15.85
C SER A 277 4.47 23.88 15.16
N GLU A 278 5.54 24.12 15.92
CA GLU A 278 6.92 24.34 15.42
C GLU A 278 7.46 23.17 14.57
N TYR A 279 6.75 22.03 14.56
CA TYR A 279 7.20 20.76 14.01
C TYR A 279 6.87 20.52 12.52
N VAL A 280 6.04 21.36 11.88
CA VAL A 280 5.66 21.19 10.47
C VAL A 280 6.53 22.08 9.58
N LYS A 281 7.56 21.50 8.97
CA LYS A 281 8.35 22.18 7.93
C LYS A 281 7.63 22.10 6.57
N PRO A 282 7.58 23.20 5.79
CA PRO A 282 7.04 23.17 4.44
C PRO A 282 7.81 22.17 3.59
N SER A 283 7.12 21.48 2.68
CA SER A 283 7.76 20.60 1.71
C SER A 283 8.69 21.43 0.80
N TYR A 284 9.83 20.85 0.43
CA TYR A 284 10.70 21.47 -0.58
C TYR A 284 9.91 21.70 -1.87
N GLN A 285 9.91 22.95 -2.34
CA GLN A 285 9.43 23.29 -3.67
C GLN A 285 10.58 23.04 -4.64
N THR A 286 10.40 22.07 -5.53
CA THR A 286 11.39 21.78 -6.57
C THR A 286 11.16 22.76 -7.71
N GLU A 287 12.04 23.75 -7.82
CA GLU A 287 12.08 24.67 -8.95
C GLU A 287 13.06 24.14 -10.00
N PHE A 288 12.63 24.07 -11.25
CA PHE A 288 13.49 23.69 -12.37
C PHE A 288 13.75 24.94 -13.20
N ASN A 289 15.00 25.39 -13.26
CA ASN A 289 15.44 26.43 -14.17
C ASN A 289 15.33 25.89 -15.60
N LYS A 290 14.60 26.60 -16.46
CA LYS A 290 14.46 26.28 -17.89
C LYS A 290 15.72 26.68 -18.65
#